data_AF-A0A6P0VJV1-F1
#
_entry.id   AF-A0A6P0VJV1-F1
#
_cell.length_a   1.000
_cell.length_b   1.000
_cell.length_c   1.000
_cell.angle_alpha   90.00
_cell.angle_beta   90.00
_cell.angle_gamma   90.00
#
_symmetry.space_group_name_H-M   'P 1'
#
loop_
_entity.id
_entity.type
_entity.pdbx_description
1 polymer ?
#
loop_
_entity_poly.entity_id
_entity_poly.type
_entity_poly.pdbx_seq_one_letter_code
_entity_poly.pdbx_strand_id
1 'polypeptide(L)'
;YDPQYGDHPPYPPDYQEVNRAFDEMKQAFAGLCDRTVLIDFTLEEDGYTPVFYGLEALRDTLADLLPEAEARAIYQLLDEDATQQLGNLYRDVGRRYLLAFSIMAATLAAVPLPFATMPVLTTLQVSMVTLLGQLYGQRLTPSQAGGVVSAIAGGFLAQAVGRELIKFIPVFGSVIAASWAAAYTWALGEGACVYFGDLMGGKKPDPDKIQSVMKEAFQTAKERFKGIKKAG
;
A
#
# COMPACT_ATOMS: atom_id res chain seq x y z
N TYR A 1 7.11 24.52 6.98
CA TYR A 1 5.99 25.26 6.36
C TYR A 1 6.07 26.72 6.77
N ASP A 2 5.73 27.63 5.87
CA ASP A 2 5.64 29.07 6.19
C ASP A 2 4.44 29.28 7.13
N PRO A 3 4.63 29.85 8.33
CA PRO A 3 3.55 30.09 9.30
C PRO A 3 2.43 31.03 8.81
N GLN A 4 2.55 31.60 7.60
CA GLN A 4 1.48 32.37 6.95
C GLN A 4 0.39 31.51 6.29
N TYR A 5 0.61 30.22 6.05
CA TYR A 5 -0.40 29.31 5.51
C TYR A 5 -0.97 28.42 6.62
N GLY A 6 -2.30 28.42 6.75
CA GLY A 6 -3.00 27.65 7.79
C GLY A 6 -3.06 26.14 7.57
N ASP A 7 -2.68 25.65 6.38
CA ASP A 7 -2.66 24.22 6.02
C ASP A 7 -1.73 23.96 4.79
N HIS A 8 -1.64 22.71 4.32
CA HIS A 8 -0.89 22.33 3.11
C HIS A 8 -1.37 23.13 1.89
N PRO A 9 -0.44 23.52 0.98
CA PRO A 9 -0.84 24.10 -0.29
C PRO A 9 -1.54 23.05 -1.18
N PRO A 10 -2.27 23.46 -2.23
CA PRO A 10 -2.73 22.54 -3.26
C PRO A 10 -1.57 21.70 -3.81
N TYR A 11 -1.83 20.42 -4.10
CA TYR A 11 -0.81 19.56 -4.71
C TYR A 11 -0.72 19.80 -6.23
N PRO A 12 0.49 19.86 -6.83
CA PRO A 12 1.79 19.85 -6.16
C PRO A 12 2.12 21.19 -5.50
N PRO A 13 2.92 21.21 -4.42
CA PRO A 13 3.29 22.44 -3.74
C PRO A 13 4.12 23.33 -4.68
N ASP A 14 3.75 24.60 -4.79
CA ASP A 14 4.45 25.56 -5.65
C ASP A 14 5.33 26.52 -4.82
N TYR A 15 6.43 25.98 -4.29
CA TYR A 15 7.45 26.75 -3.59
C TYR A 15 8.77 26.66 -4.33
N GLN A 16 9.43 27.80 -4.56
CA GLN A 16 10.68 27.86 -5.32
C GLN A 16 11.75 26.92 -4.76
N GLU A 17 11.90 26.83 -3.43
CA GLU A 17 12.89 25.97 -2.78
C GLU A 17 12.60 24.48 -2.98
N VAL A 18 11.32 24.09 -2.87
CA VAL A 18 10.86 22.72 -3.09
C VAL A 18 11.04 22.33 -4.55
N ASN A 19 10.62 23.20 -5.49
CA ASN A 19 10.75 22.98 -6.92
C ASN A 19 12.22 22.79 -7.33
N ARG A 20 13.13 23.65 -6.82
CA ARG A 20 14.57 23.52 -7.10
C ARG A 20 15.12 22.17 -6.62
N ALA A 21 14.89 21.80 -5.36
CA ALA A 21 15.38 20.54 -4.82
C ALA A 21 14.77 19.34 -5.55
N PHE A 22 13.49 19.43 -5.91
CA PHE A 22 12.79 18.37 -6.63
C PHE A 22 13.33 18.17 -8.05
N ASP A 23 13.64 19.25 -8.76
CA ASP A 23 14.20 19.17 -10.11
C ASP A 23 15.65 18.65 -10.11
N GLU A 24 16.44 19.00 -9.09
CA GLU A 24 17.77 18.39 -8.88
C GLU A 24 17.66 16.88 -8.64
N MET A 25 16.71 16.43 -7.82
CA MET A 25 16.46 15.00 -7.63
C MET A 25 16.03 14.32 -8.93
N LYS A 26 15.11 14.91 -9.70
CA LYS A 26 14.70 14.36 -11.01
C LYS A 26 15.90 14.19 -11.95
N GLN A 27 16.80 15.17 -11.99
CA GLN A 27 17.99 15.11 -12.82
C GLN A 27 18.96 14.03 -12.33
N ALA A 28 19.17 13.91 -11.02
CA ALA A 28 20.05 12.90 -10.44
C ALA A 28 19.57 11.46 -10.73
N PHE A 29 18.25 11.27 -10.82
CA PHE A 29 17.63 9.98 -11.16
C PHE A 29 17.18 9.90 -12.63
N ALA A 30 17.64 10.81 -13.49
CA ALA A 30 17.30 10.78 -14.92
C ALA A 30 17.72 9.45 -15.56
N GLY A 31 16.78 8.78 -16.22
CA GLY A 31 16.98 7.45 -16.81
C GLY A 31 16.87 6.27 -15.83
N LEU A 32 16.66 6.53 -14.54
CA LEU A 32 16.41 5.51 -13.51
C LEU A 32 14.94 5.46 -13.06
N CYS A 33 14.20 6.56 -13.20
CA CYS A 33 12.78 6.63 -12.84
C CYS A 33 11.90 7.12 -14.00
N ASP A 34 10.75 6.47 -14.21
CA ASP A 34 9.76 6.88 -15.22
C ASP A 34 8.86 8.02 -14.75
N ARG A 35 8.66 8.13 -13.43
CA ARG A 35 7.78 9.11 -12.78
C ARG A 35 8.37 9.52 -11.42
N THR A 36 8.04 10.72 -10.98
CA THR A 36 8.45 11.29 -9.69
C THR A 36 7.27 11.97 -9.02
N VAL A 37 7.08 11.71 -7.73
CA VAL A 37 5.97 12.23 -6.93
C VAL A 37 6.52 12.79 -5.62
N LEU A 38 6.07 13.98 -5.24
CA LEU A 38 6.34 14.54 -3.91
C LEU A 38 5.38 13.91 -2.90
N ILE A 39 5.92 13.47 -1.77
CA ILE A 39 5.17 12.88 -0.65
C ILE A 39 5.67 13.53 0.63
N ASP A 40 4.75 13.92 1.50
CA ASP A 40 5.05 14.36 2.87
C ASP A 40 4.25 13.51 3.88
N PHE A 41 4.96 13.06 4.91
CA PHE A 41 4.42 12.29 6.03
C PHE A 41 4.30 13.22 7.23
N THR A 42 3.37 14.14 7.14
CA THR A 42 3.16 15.14 8.18
C THR A 42 2.68 14.47 9.46
N LEU A 43 3.09 14.97 10.62
CA LEU A 43 2.63 14.40 11.88
C LEU A 43 1.26 15.01 12.23
N GLU A 44 0.39 14.22 12.86
CA GLU A 44 -0.91 14.74 13.30
C GLU A 44 -0.78 15.90 14.29
N GLU A 45 0.29 15.93 15.09
CA GLU A 45 0.60 17.01 16.02
C GLU A 45 0.94 18.33 15.33
N ASP A 46 1.32 18.30 14.04
CA ASP A 46 1.60 19.50 13.25
C ASP A 46 0.30 20.21 12.82
N GLY A 47 -0.85 19.54 12.90
CA GLY A 47 -2.17 20.14 12.65
C GLY A 47 -2.54 20.36 11.18
N TYR A 48 -1.79 19.79 10.24
CA TYR A 48 -2.05 19.90 8.80
C TYR A 48 -2.95 18.77 8.27
N THR A 49 -3.73 19.06 7.22
CA THR A 49 -4.62 18.12 6.52
C THR A 49 -4.40 18.20 4.99
N PRO A 50 -4.18 17.08 4.29
CA PRO A 50 -4.12 15.71 4.79
C PRO A 50 -2.76 15.35 5.39
N VAL A 51 -2.78 14.49 6.42
CA VAL A 51 -1.58 13.98 7.11
C VAL A 51 -0.63 13.22 6.16
N PHE A 52 -1.18 12.63 5.09
CA PHE A 52 -0.40 12.00 4.01
C PHE A 52 -0.53 12.81 2.72
N TYR A 53 0.16 13.95 2.68
CA TYR A 53 0.14 14.85 1.55
C TYR A 53 0.84 14.23 0.33
N GLY A 54 0.14 14.17 -0.81
CA GLY A 54 0.63 13.55 -2.05
C GLY A 54 0.29 12.05 -2.21
N LEU A 55 -0.48 11.45 -1.29
CA LEU A 55 -0.88 10.04 -1.41
C LEU A 55 -1.72 9.76 -2.65
N GLU A 56 -2.68 10.62 -2.98
CA GLU A 56 -3.49 10.47 -4.19
C GLU A 56 -2.61 10.56 -5.42
N ALA A 57 -1.69 11.53 -5.48
CA ALA A 57 -0.76 11.67 -6.58
C ALA A 57 0.14 10.44 -6.74
N LEU A 58 0.60 9.84 -5.64
CA LEU A 58 1.34 8.57 -5.69
C LEU A 58 0.46 7.45 -6.25
N ARG A 59 -0.73 7.25 -5.68
CA ARG A 59 -1.67 6.21 -6.12
C ARG A 59 -1.96 6.35 -7.61
N ASP A 60 -2.29 7.56 -8.05
CA ASP A 60 -2.70 7.84 -9.43
C ASP A 60 -1.51 7.72 -10.39
N THR A 61 -0.30 8.14 -9.97
CA THR A 61 0.92 7.91 -10.77
C THR A 61 1.24 6.42 -10.90
N LEU A 62 1.08 5.64 -9.84
CA LEU A 62 1.23 4.19 -9.89
C LEU A 62 0.16 3.54 -10.77
N ALA A 63 -1.05 4.10 -10.77
CA ALA A 63 -2.15 3.68 -11.62
C ALA A 63 -1.88 3.97 -13.10
N ASP A 64 -1.31 5.12 -13.44
CA ASP A 64 -0.94 5.48 -14.82
C ASP A 64 0.19 4.59 -15.38
N LEU A 65 1.00 4.00 -14.50
CA LEU A 65 2.01 3.00 -14.86
C LEU A 65 1.40 1.60 -15.01
N LEU A 66 0.14 1.39 -14.65
CA LEU A 66 -0.55 0.14 -14.92
C LEU A 66 -0.61 -0.05 -16.44
N PRO A 67 -0.14 -1.18 -16.98
CA PRO A 67 -0.42 -1.52 -18.36
C PRO A 67 -1.90 -1.90 -18.47
N GLU A 68 -2.78 -0.90 -18.62
CA GLU A 68 -4.23 -1.12 -18.83
C GLU A 68 -4.49 -2.03 -20.04
N ALA A 69 -3.58 -1.96 -21.03
CA ALA A 69 -3.62 -2.75 -22.26
C ALA A 69 -3.27 -4.22 -22.04
N GLU A 70 -2.34 -4.55 -21.13
CA GLU A 70 -2.01 -5.95 -20.85
C GLU A 70 -3.19 -6.61 -20.15
N ALA A 71 -3.73 -5.98 -19.10
CA ALA A 71 -4.91 -6.47 -18.40
C ALA A 71 -6.06 -6.84 -19.35
N ARG A 72 -6.42 -5.94 -20.27
CA ARG A 72 -7.49 -6.14 -21.28
C ARG A 72 -7.16 -7.16 -22.37
N ALA A 73 -5.94 -7.15 -22.92
CA ALA A 73 -5.51 -8.09 -23.95
C ALA A 73 -5.47 -9.53 -23.43
N ILE A 74 -5.12 -9.69 -22.15
CA ILE A 74 -5.10 -10.97 -21.47
C ILE A 74 -6.52 -11.61 -21.39
N TYR A 75 -7.61 -10.81 -21.30
CA TYR A 75 -8.98 -11.36 -21.35
C TYR A 75 -9.41 -11.89 -22.72
N GLN A 76 -8.87 -11.32 -23.80
CA GLN A 76 -9.26 -11.70 -25.16
C GLN A 76 -8.68 -13.06 -25.58
N LEU A 77 -7.77 -13.63 -24.78
CA LEU A 77 -7.05 -14.86 -25.07
C LEU A 77 -7.52 -16.08 -24.25
N LEU A 78 -8.71 -16.05 -23.65
CA LEU A 78 -9.10 -17.04 -22.65
C LEU A 78 -9.91 -18.24 -23.20
N ASP A 79 -9.24 -19.41 -23.17
CA ASP A 79 -9.79 -20.75 -22.88
C ASP A 79 -9.81 -21.00 -21.35
N GLU A 80 -10.61 -21.96 -20.87
CA GLU A 80 -10.95 -22.17 -19.44
C GLU A 80 -9.75 -22.38 -18.48
N ASP A 81 -8.60 -22.89 -18.93
CA ASP A 81 -7.39 -23.13 -18.11
C ASP A 81 -6.55 -21.88 -17.83
N ALA A 82 -6.72 -20.80 -18.60
CA ALA A 82 -5.84 -19.63 -18.50
C ALA A 82 -6.15 -18.74 -17.27
N THR A 83 -7.34 -18.86 -16.67
CA THR A 83 -7.78 -18.04 -15.52
C THR A 83 -6.83 -18.08 -14.30
N GLN A 84 -6.19 -19.23 -14.01
CA GLN A 84 -5.23 -19.33 -12.89
C GLN A 84 -3.88 -18.66 -13.21
N GLN A 85 -3.38 -18.84 -14.43
CA GLN A 85 -2.13 -18.22 -14.87
C GLN A 85 -2.28 -16.69 -14.96
N LEU A 86 -3.46 -16.22 -15.36
CA LEU A 86 -3.85 -14.81 -15.30
C LEU A 86 -3.80 -14.24 -13.89
N GLY A 87 -4.44 -14.91 -12.91
CA GLY A 87 -4.47 -14.45 -11.52
C GLY A 87 -3.07 -14.24 -10.95
N ASN A 88 -2.11 -15.09 -11.32
CA ASN A 88 -0.71 -14.96 -10.90
C ASN A 88 -0.03 -13.73 -11.54
N LEU A 89 -0.31 -13.43 -12.81
CA LEU A 89 0.27 -12.28 -13.50
C LEU A 89 -0.18 -10.94 -12.91
N TYR A 90 -1.49 -10.76 -12.68
CA TYR A 90 -2.01 -9.57 -12.01
C TYR A 90 -1.46 -9.44 -10.58
N ARG A 91 -1.32 -10.57 -9.88
CA ARG A 91 -0.76 -10.60 -8.53
C ARG A 91 0.72 -10.21 -8.52
N ASP A 92 1.50 -10.62 -9.52
CA ASP A 92 2.92 -10.25 -9.67
C ASP A 92 3.11 -8.78 -10.02
N VAL A 93 2.26 -8.21 -10.86
CA VAL A 93 2.21 -6.76 -11.10
C VAL A 93 1.81 -6.04 -9.80
N GLY A 94 0.75 -6.52 -9.14
CA GLY A 94 0.27 -6.08 -7.83
C GLY A 94 1.41 -5.95 -6.82
N ARG A 95 2.23 -7.01 -6.67
CA ARG A 95 3.33 -7.10 -5.71
C ARG A 95 4.36 -5.96 -5.80
N ARG A 96 4.53 -5.35 -6.97
CA ARG A 96 5.39 -4.15 -7.11
C ARG A 96 4.82 -2.97 -6.35
N TYR A 97 3.50 -2.76 -6.43
CA TYR A 97 2.80 -1.74 -5.67
C TYR A 97 2.80 -2.07 -4.18
N LEU A 98 2.50 -3.33 -3.81
CA LEU A 98 2.52 -3.76 -2.41
C LEU A 98 3.86 -3.43 -1.75
N LEU A 99 4.98 -3.59 -2.45
CA LEU A 99 6.30 -3.27 -1.91
C LEU A 99 6.43 -1.81 -1.51
N ALA A 100 5.98 -0.88 -2.37
CA ALA A 100 6.00 0.55 -2.07
C ALA A 100 5.13 0.87 -0.85
N PHE A 101 3.90 0.35 -0.80
CA PHE A 101 2.99 0.53 0.34
C PHE A 101 3.53 -0.07 1.63
N SER A 102 4.15 -1.24 1.58
CA SER A 102 4.82 -1.86 2.73
C SER A 102 6.00 -1.05 3.24
N ILE A 103 6.83 -0.48 2.36
CA ILE A 103 7.95 0.38 2.75
C ILE A 103 7.42 1.65 3.43
N MET A 104 6.39 2.29 2.87
CA MET A 104 5.77 3.47 3.47
C MET A 104 5.16 3.16 4.85
N ALA A 105 4.47 2.03 4.99
CA ALA A 105 3.96 1.58 6.29
C ALA A 105 5.10 1.32 7.30
N ALA A 106 6.23 0.78 6.85
CA ALA A 106 7.42 0.59 7.67
C ALA A 106 7.96 1.93 8.17
N THR A 107 8.09 2.91 7.26
CA THR A 107 8.56 4.27 7.57
C THR A 107 7.66 4.95 8.60
N LEU A 108 6.34 4.89 8.39
CA LEU A 108 5.37 5.43 9.34
C LEU A 108 5.50 4.78 10.72
N ALA A 109 5.64 3.45 10.78
CA ALA A 109 5.78 2.74 12.05
C ALA A 109 7.20 2.81 12.67
N ALA A 110 8.21 3.31 11.95
CA ALA A 110 9.55 3.51 12.47
C ALA A 110 9.68 4.79 13.30
N VAL A 111 8.81 5.77 13.02
CA VAL A 111 8.68 6.99 13.83
C VAL A 111 7.84 6.63 15.06
N PRO A 112 8.21 7.07 16.28
CA PRO A 112 7.40 6.88 17.48
C PRO A 112 6.15 7.76 17.39
N LEU A 113 5.18 7.32 16.60
CA LEU A 113 3.92 8.00 16.40
C LEU A 113 2.93 7.64 17.51
N PRO A 114 2.14 8.61 18.01
CA PRO A 114 1.05 8.30 18.93
C PRO A 114 0.05 7.35 18.25
N PHE A 115 -0.67 6.54 19.04
CA PHE A 115 -1.74 5.65 18.56
C PHE A 115 -2.78 6.36 17.68
N ALA A 116 -2.86 7.68 17.80
CA ALA A 116 -3.64 8.56 16.95
C ALA A 116 -3.34 8.41 15.45
N THR A 117 -2.16 7.91 15.04
CA THR A 117 -1.72 7.71 13.64
C THR A 117 -2.27 6.47 12.91
N MET A 118 -3.14 5.70 13.55
CA MET A 118 -3.92 4.62 12.91
C MET A 118 -4.74 5.07 11.67
N PRO A 119 -5.34 6.28 11.61
CA PRO A 119 -6.01 6.80 10.42
C PRO A 119 -5.06 6.96 9.24
N VAL A 120 -3.80 7.32 9.45
CA VAL A 120 -2.80 7.47 8.36
C VAL A 120 -2.47 6.13 7.74
N LEU A 121 -2.15 5.13 8.57
CA LEU A 121 -1.93 3.75 8.10
C LEU A 121 -3.17 3.16 7.42
N THR A 122 -4.35 3.45 7.95
CA THR A 122 -5.63 3.03 7.34
C THR A 122 -5.82 3.69 5.98
N THR A 123 -5.56 5.00 5.87
CA THR A 123 -5.68 5.76 4.62
C THR A 123 -4.70 5.26 3.56
N LEU A 124 -3.48 4.90 3.97
CA LEU A 124 -2.49 4.24 3.14
C LEU A 124 -3.00 2.90 2.60
N GLN A 125 -3.57 2.06 3.48
CA GLN A 125 -4.11 0.74 3.12
C GLN A 125 -5.35 0.84 2.22
N VAL A 126 -6.24 1.81 2.45
CA VAL A 126 -7.41 2.08 1.59
C VAL A 126 -6.95 2.53 0.20
N SER A 127 -5.93 3.37 0.11
CA SER A 127 -5.36 3.80 -1.17
C SER A 127 -4.72 2.63 -1.93
N MET A 128 -4.01 1.76 -1.23
CA MET A 128 -3.46 0.52 -1.79
C MET A 128 -4.58 -0.37 -2.36
N VAL A 129 -5.65 -0.62 -1.59
CA VAL A 129 -6.77 -1.46 -2.03
C VAL A 129 -7.53 -0.82 -3.20
N THR A 130 -7.63 0.50 -3.24
CA THR A 130 -8.21 1.24 -4.38
C THR A 130 -7.39 1.00 -5.65
N LEU A 131 -6.06 1.14 -5.58
CA LEU A 131 -5.14 0.89 -6.69
C LEU A 131 -5.22 -0.57 -7.17
N LEU A 132 -5.22 -1.53 -6.25
CA LEU A 132 -5.37 -2.94 -6.58
C LEU A 132 -6.74 -3.22 -7.21
N GLY A 133 -7.82 -2.61 -6.73
CA GLY A 133 -9.12 -2.70 -7.37
C GLY A 133 -9.05 -2.27 -8.83
N GLN A 134 -8.44 -1.11 -9.12
CA GLN A 134 -8.29 -0.58 -10.47
C GLN A 134 -7.46 -1.50 -11.38
N LEU A 135 -6.34 -2.03 -10.87
CA LEU A 135 -5.52 -3.05 -11.55
C LEU A 135 -6.39 -4.24 -11.98
N TYR A 136 -7.34 -4.66 -11.15
CA TYR A 136 -8.25 -5.76 -11.42
C TYR A 136 -9.56 -5.33 -12.13
N GLY A 137 -9.62 -4.12 -12.68
CA GLY A 137 -10.78 -3.59 -13.42
C GLY A 137 -11.96 -3.16 -12.54
N GLN A 138 -11.79 -3.09 -11.22
CA GLN A 138 -12.79 -2.63 -10.27
C GLN A 138 -12.62 -1.14 -9.97
N ARG A 139 -13.68 -0.35 -10.12
CA ARG A 139 -13.70 1.06 -9.69
C ARG A 139 -14.32 1.13 -8.30
N LEU A 140 -13.49 1.45 -7.31
CA LEU A 140 -13.91 1.54 -5.91
C LEU A 140 -13.92 3.01 -5.46
N THR A 141 -14.98 3.40 -4.75
CA THR A 141 -14.94 4.59 -3.91
C THR A 141 -14.04 4.34 -2.70
N PRO A 142 -13.53 5.41 -2.03
CA PRO A 142 -12.77 5.25 -0.78
C PRO A 142 -13.54 4.45 0.29
N SER A 143 -14.86 4.63 0.38
CA SER A 143 -15.72 3.88 1.31
C SER A 143 -15.82 2.40 0.95
N GLN A 144 -15.91 2.05 -0.34
CA GLN A 144 -15.92 0.66 -0.80
C GLN A 144 -14.57 -0.01 -0.55
N ALA A 145 -13.47 0.67 -0.87
CA ALA A 145 -12.13 0.19 -0.57
C ALA A 145 -11.91 0.00 0.95
N GLY A 146 -12.41 0.93 1.77
CA GLY A 146 -12.46 0.79 3.23
C GLY A 146 -13.23 -0.44 3.68
N GLY A 147 -14.39 -0.71 3.10
CA GLY A 147 -15.17 -1.92 3.36
C GLY A 147 -14.41 -3.21 3.03
N VAL A 148 -13.69 -3.23 1.90
CA VAL A 148 -12.83 -4.37 1.51
C VAL A 148 -11.68 -4.54 2.50
N VAL A 149 -10.98 -3.45 2.88
CA VAL A 149 -9.95 -3.48 3.92
C VAL A 149 -10.52 -4.07 5.21
N SER A 150 -11.65 -3.58 5.70
CA SER A 150 -12.28 -4.07 6.93
C SER A 150 -12.67 -5.54 6.86
N ALA A 151 -13.22 -6.01 5.73
CA ALA A 151 -13.60 -7.40 5.55
C ALA A 151 -12.38 -8.34 5.57
N ILE A 152 -11.32 -7.95 4.87
CA ILE A 152 -10.09 -8.74 4.76
C ILE A 152 -9.32 -8.72 6.10
N ALA A 153 -9.10 -7.52 6.65
CA ALA A 153 -8.38 -7.31 7.91
C ALA A 153 -9.11 -7.92 9.12
N GLY A 154 -10.44 -7.80 9.18
CA GLY A 154 -11.24 -8.32 10.28
C GLY A 154 -11.13 -9.83 10.42
N GLY A 155 -11.20 -10.57 9.30
CA GLY A 155 -10.99 -12.02 9.32
C GLY A 155 -9.55 -12.41 9.69
N PHE A 156 -8.56 -11.62 9.28
CA PHE A 156 -7.16 -11.90 9.57
C PHE A 156 -6.85 -11.70 11.04
N LEU A 157 -7.32 -10.59 11.61
CA LEU A 157 -7.17 -10.34 13.03
C LEU A 157 -7.92 -11.39 13.85
N ALA A 158 -9.12 -11.81 13.45
CA ALA A 158 -9.84 -12.87 14.14
C ALA A 158 -9.06 -14.21 14.21
N GLN A 159 -8.27 -14.55 13.18
CA GLN A 159 -7.47 -15.77 13.14
C GLN A 159 -6.03 -15.62 13.66
N ALA A 160 -5.43 -14.44 13.49
CA ALA A 160 -4.03 -14.14 13.83
C ALA A 160 -3.84 -13.63 15.27
N VAL A 161 -4.93 -13.25 15.96
CA VAL A 161 -4.88 -12.58 17.26
C VAL A 161 -5.16 -13.53 18.41
N GLY A 162 -4.07 -13.99 19.00
CA GLY A 162 -4.05 -14.38 20.40
C GLY A 162 -2.70 -14.13 21.04
N ARG A 163 -1.59 -14.40 20.32
CA ARG A 163 -0.24 -14.38 20.90
C ARG A 163 0.73 -13.37 20.28
N GLU A 164 0.52 -12.92 19.04
CA GLU A 164 1.44 -11.95 18.42
C GLU A 164 1.10 -10.50 18.80
N LEU A 165 -0.18 -10.09 18.82
CA LEU A 165 -0.56 -8.72 19.23
C LEU A 165 -0.19 -8.37 20.69
N ILE A 166 -0.16 -9.35 21.59
CA ILE A 166 0.30 -9.13 22.98
C ILE A 166 1.80 -8.78 23.03
N LYS A 167 2.58 -9.16 22.02
CA LYS A 167 3.99 -8.78 21.87
C LYS A 167 4.16 -7.41 21.19
N PHE A 168 3.08 -6.66 20.93
CA PHE A 168 3.08 -5.27 20.45
C PHE A 168 2.76 -4.27 21.55
N ILE A 169 3.06 -4.64 22.80
CA ILE A 169 3.18 -3.65 23.88
C ILE A 169 4.29 -2.66 23.45
N PRO A 170 4.13 -1.34 23.66
CA PRO A 170 5.00 -0.24 23.18
C PRO A 170 6.48 -0.27 23.62
N VAL A 171 6.97 -1.39 24.15
CA VAL A 171 8.34 -1.64 24.61
C VAL A 171 9.24 -2.15 23.46
N PHE A 172 8.68 -2.59 22.33
CA PHE A 172 9.49 -3.11 21.22
C PHE A 172 9.90 -1.98 20.28
N GLY A 173 11.22 -1.82 20.09
CA GLY A 173 11.81 -0.71 19.34
C GLY A 173 11.32 -0.57 17.89
N SER A 174 11.52 0.63 17.33
CA SER A 174 11.06 1.09 16.01
C SER A 174 11.22 0.08 14.87
N VAL A 175 12.27 -0.74 14.90
CA VAL A 175 12.55 -1.77 13.89
C VAL A 175 11.50 -2.89 13.86
N ILE A 176 11.02 -3.34 15.03
CA ILE A 176 10.04 -4.42 15.12
C ILE A 176 8.67 -3.90 14.66
N ALA A 177 8.31 -2.68 15.06
CA ALA A 177 7.11 -1.99 14.61
C ALA A 177 7.11 -1.79 13.09
N ALA A 178 8.20 -1.26 12.53
CA ALA A 178 8.37 -1.06 11.09
C ALA A 178 8.25 -2.37 10.30
N SER A 179 8.96 -3.42 10.73
CA SER A 179 8.93 -4.73 10.06
C SER A 179 7.54 -5.35 10.09
N TRP A 180 6.81 -5.19 11.21
CA TRP A 180 5.46 -5.70 11.34
C TRP A 180 4.47 -4.93 10.47
N ALA A 181 4.52 -3.59 10.48
CA ALA A 181 3.67 -2.75 9.64
C ALA A 181 3.88 -3.03 8.15
N ALA A 182 5.13 -3.23 7.73
CA ALA A 182 5.48 -3.64 6.37
C ALA A 182 4.87 -5.01 6.01
N ALA A 183 5.04 -6.00 6.88
CA ALA A 183 4.55 -7.35 6.68
C ALA A 183 3.02 -7.43 6.68
N TYR A 184 2.37 -6.69 7.57
CA TYR A 184 0.91 -6.60 7.63
C TYR A 184 0.33 -5.94 6.38
N THR A 185 0.91 -4.82 5.95
CA THR A 185 0.49 -4.13 4.72
C THR A 185 0.69 -5.02 3.49
N TRP A 186 1.80 -5.76 3.43
CA TRP A 186 2.04 -6.76 2.38
C TRP A 186 0.97 -7.85 2.38
N ALA A 187 0.70 -8.45 3.54
CA ALA A 187 -0.31 -9.49 3.69
C ALA A 187 -1.70 -9.01 3.28
N LEU A 188 -2.10 -7.81 3.70
CA LEU A 188 -3.37 -7.19 3.32
C LEU A 188 -3.48 -7.02 1.80
N GLY A 189 -2.42 -6.54 1.14
CA GLY A 189 -2.39 -6.42 -0.32
C GLY A 189 -2.50 -7.77 -1.03
N GLU A 190 -1.83 -8.81 -0.52
CA GLU A 190 -1.90 -10.17 -1.06
C GLU A 190 -3.33 -10.74 -0.94
N GLY A 191 -3.98 -10.50 0.20
CA GLY A 191 -5.40 -10.82 0.39
C GLY A 191 -6.32 -10.06 -0.58
N ALA A 192 -6.05 -8.77 -0.81
CA ALA A 192 -6.80 -7.96 -1.77
C ALA A 192 -6.63 -8.44 -3.22
N CYS A 193 -5.43 -8.86 -3.62
CA CYS A 193 -5.19 -9.46 -4.94
C CYS A 193 -6.02 -10.74 -5.15
N VAL A 194 -6.12 -11.60 -4.13
CA VAL A 194 -6.99 -12.79 -4.18
C VAL A 194 -8.46 -12.40 -4.26
N TYR A 195 -8.89 -11.46 -3.42
CA TYR A 195 -10.26 -10.95 -3.39
C TYR A 195 -10.70 -10.42 -4.77
N PHE A 196 -9.89 -9.56 -5.39
CA PHE A 196 -10.21 -9.00 -6.69
C PHE A 196 -10.02 -9.99 -7.84
N GLY A 197 -9.05 -10.92 -7.73
CA GLY A 197 -8.88 -12.00 -8.69
C GLY A 197 -10.07 -12.95 -8.74
N ASP A 198 -10.65 -13.29 -7.58
CA ASP A 198 -11.86 -14.09 -7.51
C ASP A 198 -13.06 -13.33 -8.14
N LEU A 199 -13.24 -12.04 -7.81
CA LEU A 199 -14.30 -11.20 -8.43
C LEU A 199 -14.15 -11.09 -9.95
N MET A 200 -12.92 -10.87 -10.41
CA MET A 200 -12.59 -10.79 -11.84
C MET A 200 -12.93 -12.08 -12.57
N GLY A 201 -12.65 -13.24 -11.97
CA GLY A 201 -13.00 -14.55 -12.51
C GLY A 201 -14.48 -14.91 -12.38
N GLY A 202 -15.35 -13.97 -11.98
CA GLY A 202 -16.78 -14.21 -11.78
C GLY A 202 -17.11 -15.06 -10.55
N LYS A 203 -16.15 -15.25 -9.65
CA LYS A 203 -16.29 -16.06 -8.43
C LYS A 203 -16.61 -15.17 -7.24
N LYS A 204 -17.32 -15.73 -6.27
CA LYS A 204 -17.46 -15.09 -4.96
C LYS A 204 -16.12 -15.20 -4.23
N PRO A 205 -15.58 -14.09 -3.66
CA PRO A 205 -14.35 -14.13 -2.88
C PRO A 205 -14.46 -15.14 -1.73
N ASP A 206 -13.49 -16.04 -1.64
CA ASP A 206 -13.43 -17.08 -0.61
C ASP A 206 -12.67 -16.54 0.63
N PRO A 207 -13.36 -16.31 1.76
CA PRO A 207 -12.72 -15.79 2.96
C PRO A 207 -11.59 -16.70 3.47
N ASP A 208 -11.75 -18.02 3.43
CA ASP A 208 -10.77 -18.95 3.99
C ASP A 208 -9.47 -18.94 3.17
N LYS A 209 -9.62 -18.90 1.84
CA LYS A 209 -8.49 -18.74 0.91
C LYS A 209 -7.77 -17.40 1.12
N ILE A 210 -8.52 -16.30 1.25
CA ILE A 210 -7.95 -14.97 1.52
C ILE A 210 -7.17 -15.00 2.84
N GLN A 211 -7.74 -15.55 3.91
CA GLN A 211 -7.08 -15.61 5.21
C GLN A 211 -5.83 -16.48 5.20
N SER A 212 -5.89 -17.63 4.53
CA SER A 212 -4.73 -18.51 4.36
C SER A 212 -3.57 -17.78 3.65
N VAL A 213 -3.88 -17.11 2.53
CA VAL A 213 -2.89 -16.35 1.76
C VAL A 213 -2.30 -15.20 2.57
N MET A 214 -3.14 -14.45 3.30
CA MET A 214 -2.65 -13.38 4.17
C MET A 214 -1.71 -13.90 5.25
N LYS A 215 -2.03 -15.04 5.87
CA LYS A 215 -1.19 -15.65 6.91
C LYS A 215 0.16 -16.08 6.36
N GLU A 216 0.18 -16.75 5.22
CA GLU A 216 1.42 -17.14 4.55
C GLU A 216 2.26 -15.91 4.17
N ALA A 217 1.63 -14.96 3.47
CA ALA A 217 2.26 -13.71 3.04
C ALA A 217 2.83 -12.91 4.21
N PHE A 218 2.11 -12.85 5.33
CA PHE A 218 2.57 -12.16 6.53
C PHE A 218 3.83 -12.81 7.11
N GLN A 219 3.88 -14.14 7.21
CA GLN A 219 5.05 -14.85 7.76
C GLN A 219 6.27 -14.67 6.84
N THR A 220 6.10 -14.87 5.53
CA THR A 220 7.18 -14.67 4.54
C THR A 220 7.67 -13.22 4.54
N ALA A 221 6.76 -12.25 4.58
CA ALA A 221 7.11 -10.84 4.59
C ALA A 221 7.83 -10.44 5.89
N LYS A 222 7.38 -10.96 7.04
CA LYS A 222 8.03 -10.71 8.34
C LYS A 222 9.49 -11.16 8.35
N GLU A 223 9.82 -12.27 7.68
CA GLU A 223 11.21 -12.71 7.51
C GLU A 223 11.98 -11.81 6.53
N ARG A 224 11.37 -11.50 5.38
CA ARG A 224 11.95 -10.61 4.37
C ARG A 224 12.31 -9.23 4.93
N PHE A 225 11.39 -8.59 5.66
CA PHE A 225 11.56 -7.24 6.18
C PHE A 225 12.46 -7.18 7.43
N LYS A 226 12.63 -8.29 8.17
CA LYS A 226 13.70 -8.41 9.18
C LYS A 226 15.11 -8.40 8.56
N GLY A 227 15.26 -8.88 7.33
CA GLY A 227 16.55 -9.10 6.65
C GLY A 227 17.17 -7.87 5.99
N ILE A 228 16.41 -6.79 5.77
CA ILE A 228 16.87 -5.58 5.03
C ILE A 228 18.06 -4.88 5.71
N LYS A 229 18.33 -5.17 7.00
CA LYS A 229 19.50 -4.66 7.73
C LYS A 229 20.85 -5.30 7.33
N LYS A 230 20.90 -6.39 6.56
CA LYS A 230 22.17 -7.06 6.21
C LYS A 230 22.85 -6.54 4.94
N ALA A 231 22.23 -5.63 4.19
CA ALA A 231 22.72 -5.17 2.88
C ALA A 231 22.88 -3.65 2.78
N GLY A 232 23.00 -2.95 3.92
CA GLY A 232 23.30 -1.52 4.00
C GLY A 232 24.66 -1.27 4.64
#